data_AF-A0A6G2DCX1-F1
#
_entry.id   AF-A0A6G2DCX1-F1
#
_cell.length_a   1.000
_cell.length_b   1.000
_cell.length_c   1.000
_cell.angle_alpha   90.00
_cell.angle_beta   90.00
_cell.angle_gamma   90.00
#
_symmetry.space_group_name_H-M   'P 1'
#
loop_
_entity.id
_entity.type
_entity.pdbx_description
1 polymer ?
#
loop_
_entity_poly.entity_id
_entity_poly.type
_entity_poly.pdbx_seq_one_letter_code
_entity_poly.pdbx_strand_id
1 'polypeptide(L)' 'MAKKVEKLVKLQIPAGKATPAPPVGPALGQACIN' A
#
# COMPACT_ATOMS: atom_id res chain seq x y z
N MET A 1 22.24 -8.78 -1.03
CA MET A 1 21.18 -9.54 -1.72
C MET A 1 19.97 -8.63 -1.91
N ALA A 2 19.45 -8.49 -3.14
CA ALA A 2 18.27 -7.66 -3.40
C ALA A 2 17.02 -8.36 -2.86
N LYS A 3 16.21 -7.66 -2.05
CA LYS A 3 14.93 -8.20 -1.54
C LYS A 3 14.00 -8.47 -2.72
N LYS A 4 13.42 -9.66 -2.78
CA LYS A 4 12.35 -9.98 -3.74
C LYS A 4 11.12 -9.13 -3.40
N VAL A 5 10.45 -8.61 -4.43
CA VAL A 5 9.19 -7.90 -4.26
C VAL A 5 8.13 -8.91 -3.85
N GLU A 6 7.65 -8.81 -2.61
CA GLU A 6 6.69 -9.75 -2.05
C GLU A 6 5.26 -9.49 -2.54
N LYS A 7 4.87 -8.21 -2.68
CA LYS A 7 3.55 -7.80 -3.19
C LYS A 7 3.64 -6.46 -3.93
N LEU A 8 2.89 -6.32 -5.02
CA LEU A 8 2.70 -5.08 -5.77
C LEU A 8 1.25 -4.63 -5.63
N VAL A 9 1.02 -3.52 -4.94
CA VAL A 9 -0.31 -2.93 -4.74
C VAL A 9 -0.41 -1.64 -5.55
N LYS A 10 -1.29 -1.62 -6.55
CA LYS A 10 -1.56 -0.42 -7.37
C LYS A 10 -2.73 0.35 -6.76
N LEU A 11 -2.44 1.53 -6.23
CA LEU A 11 -3.44 2.44 -5.67
C LEU A 11 -3.48 3.73 -6.51
N GLN A 12 -4.68 4.14 -6.91
CA GLN A 12 -4.88 5.44 -7.53
C GLN A 12 -5.24 6.45 -6.43
N ILE A 13 -4.25 7.21 -5.98
CA ILE A 13 -4.44 8.27 -5.00
C ILE A 13 -3.69 9.54 -5.44
N PRO A 14 -4.24 10.74 -5.18
CA PRO A 14 -3.52 11.97 -5.43
C PRO A 14 -2.27 12.04 -4.55
N ALA A 15 -1.21 12.66 -5.08
CA ALA A 15 0.06 12.82 -4.37
C ALA A 15 -0.15 13.48 -3.00
N GLY A 16 0.51 12.95 -1.96
CA GLY A 16 0.41 13.47 -0.59
C GLY A 16 -0.87 13.09 0.18
N LYS A 17 -1.83 12.36 -0.42
CA LYS A 17 -3.03 11.84 0.28
C LYS A 17 -2.94 10.34 0.59
N ALA A 18 -1.76 9.84 0.90
CA ALA A 18 -1.61 8.50 1.46
C ALA A 18 -2.01 8.52 2.94
N THR A 19 -3.32 8.41 3.21
CA THR A 19 -3.87 8.38 4.58
C THR A 19 -4.38 6.98 4.91
N PRO A 20 -4.46 6.57 6.19
CA PRO A 20 -5.06 5.28 6.58
C PRO A 20 -6.53 5.08 6.16
N ALA A 21 -7.21 6.12 5.68
CA ALA A 21 -8.56 6.00 5.15
C ALA A 21 -8.65 5.06 3.93
N PRO A 22 -9.83 4.48 3.64
CA PRO A 22 -10.05 3.75 2.40
C PRO A 22 -9.70 4.62 1.17
N PRO A 23 -9.06 4.08 0.12
CA PRO A 23 -8.73 2.65 -0.12
C PRO A 23 -7.36 2.20 0.41
N VAL A 24 -6.55 3.10 0.98
CA VAL A 24 -5.13 2.84 1.30
C VAL A 24 -4.97 1.95 2.52
N GLY A 25 -5.60 2.28 3.66
CA GLY A 25 -5.50 1.49 4.88
C GLY A 25 -5.94 0.02 4.72
N PRO A 26 -7.10 -0.25 4.09
CA PRO A 26 -7.52 -1.61 3.78
C PRO A 26 -6.51 -2.36 2.88
N ALA A 27 -5.97 -1.72 1.84
CA ALA A 27 -5.05 -2.36 0.91
C ALA A 27 -3.68 -2.66 1.54
N LEU A 28 -3.16 -1.74 2.36
CA LEU A 28 -1.90 -1.95 3.10
C LEU A 28 -2.07 -2.98 4.22
N GLY A 29 -3.22 -2.95 4.93
CA GLY A 29 -3.56 -3.95 5.95
C GLY A 29 -3.70 -5.36 5.38
N GLN A 30 -4.39 -5.53 4.24
CA GLN A 30 -4.46 -6.81 3.52
C GLN A 30 -3.10 -7.28 3.01
N ALA A 31 -2.18 -6.36 2.75
CA ALA A 31 -0.82 -6.68 2.39
C ALA A 31 0.05 -7.07 3.61
N CYS A 32 -0.44 -6.92 4.86
CA CYS A 32 0.28 -7.12 6.12
C CYS A 32 1.50 -6.19 6.28
N ILE A 33 1.40 -4.93 5.84
CA ILE A 33 2.52 -3.97 5.82
C ILE A 33 2.22 -2.65 6.56
N ASN A 34 1.23 -2.63 7.46
CA ASN A 34 0.88 -1.44 8.26
C ASN A 34 1.60 -1.44 9.62
#